data_AF-A0AAD1CJT6-F1
#
_entry.id   AF-A0AAD1CJT6-F1
#
_cell.length_a   1.000
_cell.length_b   1.000
_cell.length_c   1.000
_cell.angle_alpha   90.00
_cell.angle_beta   90.00
_cell.angle_gamma   90.00
#
_symmetry.space_group_name_H-M   'P 1'
#
loop_
_entity.id
_entity.type
_entity.pdbx_description
1 polymer ?
#
loop_
_entity_poly.entity_id
_entity_poly.type
_entity_poly.pdbx_seq_one_letter_code
_entity_poly.pdbx_strand_id
1 'polypeptide(L)' 'MTIPTTDMLDAWTGFSAGEWQKSVNTRDFIQTNYTPYEGDESFLADVSDSTTALWNQVLEGIKEESGSDPN' A
#
# COMPACT_ATOMS: atom_id res chain seq x y z
N MET A 1 -7.74 -5.47 28.62
CA MET A 1 -6.96 -4.33 28.12
C MET A 1 -5.65 -4.90 27.61
N THR A 2 -5.44 -4.90 26.30
CA THR A 2 -4.21 -5.42 25.69
C THR A 2 -3.17 -4.31 25.73
N ILE A 3 -2.03 -4.55 26.36
CA ILE A 3 -0.90 -3.61 26.33
C ILE A 3 -0.18 -3.83 24.99
N PRO A 4 0.01 -2.78 24.16
CA PRO A 4 0.77 -2.91 22.92
C PRO A 4 2.21 -3.32 23.23
N THR A 5 2.77 -4.21 22.41
CA THR A 5 4.19 -4.60 22.53
C THR A 5 5.09 -3.47 22.06
N THR A 6 6.39 -3.53 22.39
CA THR A 6 7.39 -2.55 21.93
C THR A 6 7.40 -2.42 20.41
N ASP A 7 7.35 -3.54 19.69
CA ASP A 7 7.33 -3.56 18.21
C ASP A 7 6.12 -2.81 17.64
N MET A 8 4.96 -2.88 18.31
CA MET A 8 3.76 -2.12 17.90
C MET A 8 3.95 -0.62 18.10
N LEU A 9 4.60 -0.20 19.19
CA LEU A 9 4.86 1.20 19.47
C LEU A 9 5.84 1.81 18.46
N ASP A 10 6.88 1.06 18.09
CA ASP A 10 7.84 1.49 17.06
C ASP A 10 7.14 1.69 15.72
N ALA A 11 6.30 0.74 15.30
CA ALA A 11 5.52 0.83 14.07
C ALA A 11 4.49 1.98 14.07
N TRP A 12 4.07 2.47 15.24
CA TRP A 12 3.10 3.56 15.38
C TRP A 12 3.72 4.94 15.52
N THR A 13 5.05 5.03 15.52
CA THR A 13 5.77 6.30 15.67
C THR A 13 5.39 7.29 14.57
N GLY A 14 4.94 8.48 14.98
CA GLY A 14 4.55 9.56 14.06
C GLY A 14 3.07 9.58 13.69
N PHE A 15 2.28 8.56 14.05
CA PHE A 15 0.82 8.61 13.92
C PHE A 15 0.17 9.36 15.07
N SER A 16 -0.89 10.09 14.76
CA SER A 16 -1.82 10.70 15.70
C SER A 16 -2.57 9.62 16.50
N ALA A 17 -2.61 9.79 17.82
CA ALA A 17 -3.29 8.88 18.75
C ALA A 17 -4.81 8.85 18.52
N GLY A 18 -5.43 7.71 18.77
CA GLY A 18 -6.88 7.51 18.58
C GLY A 18 -7.39 6.22 19.22
N GLU A 19 -8.68 5.94 19.07
CA GLU A 19 -9.34 4.72 19.55
C GLU A 19 -8.83 3.45 18.84
N TRP A 20 -8.24 3.62 17.66
CA TRP A 20 -7.53 2.58 16.92
C TRP A 20 -6.36 1.93 17.68
N GLN A 21 -5.79 2.60 18.68
CA GLN A 21 -4.71 2.02 19.51
C GLN A 21 -5.23 1.06 20.58
N LYS A 22 -6.51 1.14 20.93
CA LYS A 22 -7.14 0.37 22.01
C LYS A 22 -8.02 -0.77 21.50
N SER A 23 -8.50 -0.66 20.27
CA SER A 23 -9.39 -1.62 19.62
C SER A 23 -9.15 -1.66 18.12
N VAL A 24 -9.54 -2.74 17.44
CA VAL A 24 -9.44 -2.82 15.97
C VAL A 24 -10.41 -1.82 15.36
N ASN A 25 -9.89 -0.66 14.94
CA ASN A 25 -10.67 0.42 14.36
C ASN A 25 -9.89 1.12 13.23
N THR A 26 -9.88 0.51 12.05
CA THR A 26 -9.18 1.03 10.87
C THR A 26 -9.75 2.36 10.38
N ARG A 27 -11.05 2.62 10.63
CA ARG A 27 -11.70 3.88 10.26
C ARG A 27 -11.10 5.07 11.03
N ASP A 28 -11.02 4.93 12.35
CA ASP A 28 -10.44 5.95 13.23
C ASP A 28 -8.96 6.21 12.91
N PHE A 29 -8.19 5.15 12.63
CA PHE A 29 -6.81 5.28 12.18
C PHE A 29 -6.68 6.12 10.90
N ILE A 30 -7.43 5.77 9.85
CA ILE A 30 -7.39 6.50 8.57
C ILE A 30 -7.79 7.95 8.78
N GLN A 31 -8.94 8.21 9.42
CA GLN A 31 -9.45 9.56 9.61
C GLN A 31 -8.51 10.48 10.40
N THR A 32 -7.75 9.92 11.35
CA THR A 32 -6.85 10.67 12.24
C THR A 32 -5.46 10.89 11.63
N ASN A 33 -5.08 10.13 10.59
CA ASN A 33 -3.72 10.12 10.05
C ASN A 33 -3.59 10.41 8.55
N TYR A 34 -4.65 10.34 7.77
CA TYR A 34 -4.58 10.68 6.34
C TYR A 34 -4.42 12.19 6.15
N THR A 35 -3.62 12.56 5.16
CA THR A 35 -3.54 13.95 4.68
C THR A 35 -4.29 14.01 3.35
N PRO A 36 -5.43 14.72 3.26
CA PRO A 36 -6.08 14.98 1.99
C PRO A 36 -5.10 15.61 1.01
N TYR A 37 -5.03 15.06 -0.21
CA TYR A 37 -4.22 15.61 -1.28
C TYR A 37 -5.14 16.21 -2.34
N GLU A 38 -5.09 17.53 -2.50
CA GLU A 38 -5.89 18.30 -3.48
C GLU A 38 -5.02 18.88 -4.61
N GLY A 39 -3.75 18.47 -4.69
CA GLY A 39 -2.82 18.85 -5.76
C GLY A 39 -3.02 18.03 -7.03
N ASP A 40 -2.05 18.10 -7.94
CA ASP A 40 -2.07 17.40 -9.23
C ASP A 40 -1.07 16.23 -9.28
N GLU A 41 -0.90 15.65 -10.46
CA GLU A 41 -0.03 14.50 -10.73
C GLU A 41 1.47 14.85 -10.87
N SER A 42 1.87 16.11 -10.68
CA SER A 42 3.25 16.55 -10.92
C SER A 42 4.30 15.92 -9.99
N PHE A 43 3.90 15.37 -8.84
CA PHE A 43 4.80 14.67 -7.91
C PHE A 43 5.02 13.20 -8.28
N LEU A 44 4.27 12.65 -9.25
CA LEU A 44 4.36 11.25 -9.61
C LEU A 44 5.78 10.93 -10.13
N ALA A 45 6.36 9.87 -9.59
CA ALA A 45 7.65 9.36 -10.04
C ALA A 45 7.46 8.28 -11.11
N ASP A 46 8.46 8.14 -11.99
CA ASP A 46 8.49 7.08 -12.99
C ASP A 46 8.63 5.69 -12.37
N VAL A 47 8.24 4.68 -13.15
CA VAL A 47 8.41 3.27 -12.79
C VAL A 47 9.89 2.92 -12.61
N SER A 48 10.20 2.09 -11.60
CA SER A 48 11.56 1.62 -11.39
C SER A 48 11.96 0.53 -12.39
N ASP A 49 13.28 0.36 -12.62
CA ASP A 49 13.80 -0.71 -13.48
C ASP A 49 13.39 -2.10 -13.00
N SER A 50 13.35 -2.33 -11.68
CA SER A 50 12.94 -3.61 -11.10
C SER A 50 11.46 -3.88 -11.30
N THR A 51 10.60 -2.86 -11.17
CA THR A 51 9.17 -2.96 -11.49
C THR A 51 8.96 -3.27 -12.98
N THR A 52 9.70 -2.60 -13.87
CA THR A 52 9.62 -2.85 -15.31
C THR A 52 10.05 -4.27 -15.67
N ALA A 53 11.17 -4.74 -15.10
CA ALA A 53 11.68 -6.09 -15.32
C ALA A 53 10.70 -7.17 -14.84
N LEU A 54 10.10 -6.99 -13.66
CA LEU A 54 9.11 -7.92 -13.13
C LEU A 54 7.84 -7.93 -13.99
N TRP A 55 7.35 -6.76 -14.38
CA TRP A 55 6.16 -6.64 -15.21
C TRP A 55 6.35 -7.30 -16.58
N ASN A 56 7.53 -7.17 -17.20
CA ASN A 56 7.84 -7.82 -18.47
C ASN A 56 7.78 -9.35 -18.40
N GLN A 57 8.21 -9.95 -17.29
CA GLN A 57 8.10 -11.42 -17.08
C GLN A 57 6.64 -11.86 -16.98
N VAL A 58 5.82 -11.09 -16.26
CA VAL A 58 4.37 -11.37 -16.17
C VAL A 58 3.70 -11.24 -17.54
N LEU A 59 4.06 -10.21 -18.32
CA LEU A 59 3.52 -10.00 -19.66
C LEU A 59 3.91 -11.11 -20.63
N GLU A 60 5.06 -11.76 -20.48
CA GLU A 60 5.45 -12.93 -21.27
C GLU A 60 4.49 -14.10 -21.03
N GLY A 61 4.23 -14.45 -19.76
CA GLY A 61 3.25 -15.50 -19.41
C GLY A 61 1.84 -15.20 -19.93
N ILE A 62 1.39 -13.95 -19.82
CA ILE A 62 0.07 -13.54 -20.36
C ILE A 62 0.02 -13.71 -21.89
N LYS A 63 1.10 -13.42 -22.61
CA LYS A 63 1.17 -13.63 -24.07
C LYS A 63 1.09 -15.12 -24.43
N GLU A 64 1.74 -15.97 -23.66
CA GLU A 64 1.67 -17.43 -23.84
C GLU A 64 0.24 -17.94 -23.61
N GLU A 65 -0.42 -17.49 -22.55
CA GLU A 65 -1.81 -17.87 -22.25
C GLU A 65 -2.80 -17.35 -23.32
N SER A 66 -2.67 -16.09 -23.72
CA SER A 66 -3.56 -15.45 -24.70
C SER A 66 -3.34 -15.91 -26.15
N GLY A 67 -2.13 -16.36 -26.50
CA GLY A 67 -1.82 -16.98 -27.81
C GLY A 67 -2.24 -18.44 -27.93
N SER A 68 -2.70 -19.05 -26.83
CA SER A 68 -3.04 -20.48 -26.76
C SER A 68 -4.53 -20.79 -27.00
N ASP A 69 -5.33 -19.80 -27.42
CA ASP A 69 -6.75 -20.01 -27.78
C ASP A 69 -6.97 -19.83 -29.29
N PRO A 70 -6.82 -20.90 -30.11
CA PRO A 70 -7.31 -20.88 -31.48
C PRO A 70 -8.82 -21.14 -31.43
N ASN A 71 -9.63 -20.07 -31.47
CA ASN A 71 -11.00 -20.20 -31.97
C ASN A 71 -10.96 -20.53 -33.47
#